data_AF-A0A1F7PJC9-F1
#
_entry.id   AF-A0A1F7PJC9-F1
#
_cell.length_a   1.000
_cell.length_b   1.000
_cell.length_c   1.000
_cell.angle_alpha   90.00
_cell.angle_beta   90.00
_cell.angle_gamma   90.00
#
_symmetry.space_group_name_H-M   'P 1'
#
loop_
_entity.id
_entity.type
_entity.pdbx_description
1 polymer ?
#
loop_
_entity_poly.entity_id
_entity_poly.type
_entity_poly.pdbx_seq_one_letter_code
_entity_poly.pdbx_strand_id
1 'polypeptide(L)'
;MSERLSDSSDEILGRRLAAELPRHAAPGRLRVAILEAAEPRARRVSWLPPVVAALATAMVLVLGFVPMLPRILPADPTERLMRAVVAEHTRAALWGARRAEALPAGLPWLAQQSGISLREGFVGDDRLAFAGAEPVYLDGRRGLALYYRDRDGHLLTYTVLPAPDLKMPDRGRVQIARWRPALLRADGAAAWLWKHGDLACFLVAELAVPQDLEEFKDYFARVRAATEPVAAN
;
A
#
# COMPACT_ATOMS: atom_id res chain seq x y z
N MET A 1 0.27 -62.22 9.50
CA MET A 1 -0.90 -62.37 10.40
C MET A 1 -0.56 -63.40 11.50
N SER A 2 0.48 -63.14 12.31
CA SER A 2 0.99 -64.11 13.31
C SER A 2 1.44 -63.51 14.66
N GLU A 3 1.53 -62.17 14.82
CA GLU A 3 1.98 -61.55 16.08
C GLU A 3 0.87 -61.32 17.11
N ARG A 4 -0.39 -61.09 16.68
CA ARG A 4 -1.52 -60.85 17.61
C ARG A 4 -1.95 -62.08 18.42
N LEU A 5 -1.57 -63.28 18.01
CA LEU A 5 -1.88 -64.52 18.73
C LEU A 5 -0.93 -64.74 19.93
N SER A 6 0.32 -64.22 19.85
CA SER A 6 1.33 -64.34 20.91
C SER A 6 1.01 -63.53 22.15
N ASP A 7 0.64 -62.25 21.99
CA ASP A 7 0.27 -61.37 23.12
C ASP A 7 -0.93 -61.90 23.90
N SER A 8 -1.93 -62.44 23.20
CA SER A 8 -3.10 -63.03 23.87
C SER A 8 -2.74 -64.29 24.67
N SER A 9 -1.73 -65.05 24.22
CA SER A 9 -1.25 -66.24 24.92
C SER A 9 -0.51 -65.87 26.20
N ASP A 10 0.34 -64.84 26.17
CA ASP A 10 1.09 -64.36 27.35
C ASP A 10 0.17 -63.74 28.40
N GLU A 11 -0.86 -63.01 27.98
CA GLU A 11 -1.80 -62.40 28.92
C GLU A 11 -2.75 -63.43 29.56
N ILE A 12 -3.13 -64.48 28.81
CA ILE A 12 -3.87 -65.62 29.34
C ILE A 12 -2.99 -66.47 30.27
N LEU A 13 -1.74 -66.71 29.89
CA LEU A 13 -0.74 -67.42 30.71
C LEU A 13 -0.48 -66.65 32.01
N GLY A 14 -0.30 -65.34 31.94
CA GLY A 14 -0.12 -64.47 33.10
C GLY A 14 -1.33 -64.52 34.05
N ARG A 15 -2.55 -64.53 33.52
CA ARG A 15 -3.78 -64.71 34.32
C ARG A 15 -3.84 -66.09 34.98
N ARG A 16 -3.44 -67.15 34.27
CA ARG A 16 -3.43 -68.52 34.80
C ARG A 16 -2.38 -68.67 35.90
N LEU A 17 -1.16 -68.18 35.67
CA LEU A 17 -0.08 -68.16 36.66
C LEU A 17 -0.45 -67.33 37.89
N ALA A 18 -1.11 -66.18 37.71
CA ALA A 18 -1.58 -65.34 38.81
C ALA A 18 -2.69 -65.98 39.66
N ALA A 19 -3.40 -66.98 39.11
CA ALA A 19 -4.45 -67.73 39.79
C ALA A 19 -3.94 -69.03 40.43
N GLU A 20 -2.98 -69.71 39.80
CA GLU A 20 -2.49 -71.04 40.22
C GLU A 20 -1.26 -70.97 41.14
N LEU A 21 -0.46 -69.89 41.11
CA LEU A 21 0.73 -69.79 41.97
C LEU A 21 0.40 -69.20 43.35
N PRO A 22 0.95 -69.78 44.45
CA PRO A 22 0.81 -69.21 45.77
C PRO A 22 1.53 -67.85 45.86
N ARG A 23 0.80 -66.82 46.30
CA ARG A 23 1.34 -65.47 46.47
C ARG A 23 2.05 -65.36 47.81
N HIS A 24 3.38 -65.30 47.77
CA HIS A 24 4.18 -64.95 48.93
C HIS A 24 4.30 -63.43 49.03
N ALA A 25 3.96 -62.87 50.19
CA ALA A 25 4.19 -61.45 50.45
C ALA A 25 5.68 -61.15 50.34
N ALA A 26 6.04 -60.15 49.52
CA ALA A 26 7.43 -59.72 49.39
C ALA A 26 7.97 -59.28 50.78
N PRO A 27 9.20 -59.66 51.16
CA PRO A 27 9.79 -59.25 52.42
C PRO A 27 9.78 -57.73 52.56
N GLY A 28 9.38 -57.21 53.72
CA GLY A 28 9.13 -55.76 53.92
C GLY A 28 10.27 -54.85 53.46
N ARG A 29 11.52 -55.29 53.61
CA ARG A 29 12.73 -54.59 53.14
C ARG A 29 12.73 -54.30 51.63
N LEU A 30 12.22 -55.23 50.83
CA LEU A 30 12.21 -55.12 49.38
C LEU A 30 11.10 -54.15 48.92
N ARG A 31 9.98 -54.13 49.65
CA ARG A 31 8.89 -53.18 49.41
C ARG A 31 9.33 -51.75 49.68
N VAL A 32 10.09 -51.51 50.75
CA VAL A 32 10.63 -50.18 51.07
C VAL A 32 11.64 -49.73 50.01
N ALA A 33 12.57 -50.61 49.60
CA ALA A 33 13.56 -50.27 48.58
C ALA A 33 12.93 -49.88 47.22
N ILE A 34 11.85 -50.57 46.82
CA ILE A 34 11.12 -50.23 45.58
C ILE A 34 10.39 -48.89 45.72
N LEU A 35 9.76 -48.63 46.86
CA LEU A 35 9.05 -47.37 47.09
C LEU A 35 10.00 -46.17 47.14
N GLU A 36 11.17 -46.32 47.79
CA GLU A 36 12.20 -45.28 47.80
C GLU A 36 12.80 -45.03 46.41
N ALA A 37 13.01 -46.08 45.62
CA ALA A 37 13.48 -45.94 44.23
C ALA A 37 12.41 -45.32 43.30
N ALA A 38 11.13 -45.45 43.67
CA ALA A 38 10.02 -44.92 42.89
C ALA A 38 9.66 -43.46 43.22
N GLU A 39 10.26 -42.85 44.25
CA GLU A 39 10.01 -41.43 44.56
C GLU A 39 10.69 -40.50 43.54
N PRO A 40 9.94 -39.68 42.78
CA PRO A 40 10.51 -38.76 41.81
C PRO A 40 11.22 -37.60 42.51
N ARG A 41 12.53 -37.46 42.32
CA ARG A 41 13.31 -36.33 42.86
C ARG A 41 12.90 -35.02 42.18
N ALA A 42 12.31 -34.09 42.94
CA ALA A 42 11.84 -32.81 42.42
C ALA A 42 13.00 -31.94 41.87
N ARG A 43 13.20 -31.94 40.55
CA ARG A 43 14.07 -30.98 39.87
C ARG A 43 13.37 -29.64 39.79
N ARG A 44 13.84 -28.63 40.53
CA ARG A 44 13.41 -27.24 40.35
C ARG A 44 13.97 -26.73 39.02
N VAL A 45 13.11 -26.54 38.03
CA VAL A 45 13.50 -26.05 36.71
C VAL A 45 13.49 -24.52 36.73
N SER A 46 14.67 -23.89 36.72
CA SER A 46 14.77 -22.43 36.61
C SER A 46 14.66 -22.00 35.14
N TRP A 47 13.44 -21.67 34.69
CA TRP A 47 13.16 -21.15 33.34
C TRP A 47 13.41 -19.64 33.17
N LEU A 48 13.87 -18.96 34.23
CA LEU A 48 14.15 -17.51 34.21
C LEU A 48 15.27 -17.10 33.23
N PRO A 49 16.41 -17.83 33.11
CA PRO A 49 17.50 -17.42 32.23
C PRO A 49 17.12 -17.27 30.74
N PRO A 50 16.40 -18.21 30.10
CA PRO A 50 16.07 -18.09 28.68
C PRO A 50 15.05 -16.97 28.39
N VAL A 51 14.13 -16.68 29.33
CA VAL A 51 13.14 -15.61 29.16
C VAL A 51 13.81 -14.23 29.16
N VAL A 52 14.79 -14.02 30.05
CA VAL A 52 15.55 -12.77 30.11
C VAL A 52 16.42 -12.57 28.85
N ALA A 53 17.03 -13.65 28.34
CA ALA A 53 17.81 -13.60 27.11
C ALA A 53 16.97 -13.25 25.87
N ALA A 54 15.75 -13.79 25.77
CA ALA A 54 14.82 -13.49 24.68
C ALA A 54 14.34 -12.02 24.70
N LEU A 55 14.04 -11.48 25.89
CA LEU A 55 13.67 -10.07 26.05
C LEU A 55 14.82 -9.13 25.67
N ALA A 56 16.05 -9.45 26.08
CA ALA A 56 17.23 -8.66 25.74
C ALA A 56 17.50 -8.65 24.23
N THR A 57 17.38 -9.79 23.55
CA THR A 57 17.56 -9.88 22.09
C THR A 57 16.47 -9.14 21.32
N ALA A 58 15.21 -9.26 21.73
CA ALA A 58 14.11 -8.49 21.14
C ALA A 58 14.34 -6.98 21.30
N MET A 59 14.80 -6.53 22.47
CA MET A 59 15.08 -5.13 22.73
C MET A 59 16.23 -4.60 21.86
N VAL A 60 17.32 -5.37 21.70
CA VAL A 60 18.43 -5.00 20.81
C VAL A 60 17.99 -4.91 19.36
N LEU A 61 17.14 -5.84 18.89
CA LEU A 61 16.58 -5.79 17.54
C LEU A 61 15.70 -4.56 17.34
N VAL A 62 14.79 -4.26 18.27
CA VAL A 62 13.92 -3.08 18.18
C VAL A 62 14.76 -1.81 18.19
N LEU A 63 15.67 -1.62 19.15
CA LEU A 63 16.52 -0.43 19.21
C LEU A 63 17.48 -0.30 18.02
N GLY A 64 17.96 -1.41 17.46
CA GLY A 64 18.79 -1.42 16.27
C GLY A 64 18.03 -1.08 14.99
N PHE A 65 16.77 -1.50 14.86
CA PHE A 65 15.95 -1.30 13.65
C PHE A 65 15.08 -0.03 13.68
N VAL A 66 14.72 0.50 14.85
CA VAL A 66 14.01 1.79 15.00
C VAL A 66 14.67 2.96 14.25
N PRO A 67 16.00 3.15 14.27
CA PRO A 67 16.63 4.23 13.51
C PRO A 67 16.68 3.96 12.00
N MET A 68 16.51 2.71 11.56
CA MET A 68 16.40 2.35 10.13
C MET A 68 14.98 2.50 9.58
N LEU A 69 13.96 2.59 10.44
CA LEU A 69 12.61 2.89 10.00
C LEU A 69 12.58 4.29 9.39
N PRO A 70 12.03 4.45 8.17
CA PRO A 70 11.90 5.76 7.55
C PRO A 70 11.08 6.64 8.49
N ARG A 71 11.70 7.73 8.95
CA ARG A 71 11.00 8.72 9.78
C ARG A 71 9.80 9.22 8.98
N ILE A 72 8.61 8.94 9.50
CA ILE A 72 7.37 9.52 8.98
C ILE A 72 7.36 10.99 9.40
N LEU A 73 8.16 11.82 8.73
CA LEU A 73 7.93 13.25 8.73
C LEU A 73 6.49 13.45 8.22
N PRO A 74 5.69 14.36 8.82
CA PRO A 74 4.44 14.76 8.22
C PRO A 74 4.77 15.35 6.86
N ALA A 75 4.69 14.52 5.81
CA ALA A 75 4.97 14.96 4.47
C ALA A 75 4.05 16.13 4.15
N ASP A 76 4.64 17.19 3.59
CA ASP A 76 3.91 18.37 3.12
C ASP A 76 2.65 17.88 2.38
N PRO A 77 1.45 18.41 2.70
CA PRO A 77 0.22 18.02 2.01
C PRO A 77 0.36 18.09 0.49
N THR A 78 1.15 19.04 -0.02
CA THR A 78 1.47 19.17 -1.44
C THR A 78 2.26 17.97 -1.96
N GLU A 79 3.32 17.56 -1.24
CA GLU A 79 4.14 16.40 -1.61
C GLU A 79 3.35 15.09 -1.56
N ARG A 80 2.44 14.96 -0.60
CA ARG A 80 1.58 13.78 -0.47
C ARG A 80 0.63 13.65 -1.66
N LEU A 81 -0.06 14.75 -2.01
CA LEU A 81 -0.92 14.79 -3.18
C LEU A 81 -0.13 14.56 -4.47
N MET A 82 1.05 15.19 -4.59
CA MET A 82 1.94 14.98 -5.74
C MET A 82 2.30 13.50 -5.89
N ARG A 83 2.71 12.81 -4.82
CA ARG A 83 3.00 11.37 -4.87
C ARG A 83 1.78 10.53 -5.27
N ALA A 84 0.60 10.84 -4.75
CA ALA A 84 -0.63 10.13 -5.12
C ALA A 84 -0.98 10.31 -6.61
N VAL A 85 -0.80 11.54 -7.11
CA VAL A 85 -1.07 11.89 -8.51
C VAL A 85 -0.02 11.28 -9.46
N VAL A 86 1.25 11.26 -9.08
CA VAL A 86 2.30 10.58 -9.85
C VAL A 86 2.07 9.07 -9.87
N ALA A 87 1.69 8.46 -8.75
CA ALA A 87 1.35 7.04 -8.72
C ALA A 87 0.19 6.71 -9.67
N GLU A 88 -0.82 7.58 -9.76
CA GLU A 88 -1.91 7.44 -10.71
C GLU A 88 -1.43 7.62 -12.17
N HIS A 89 -0.53 8.57 -12.42
CA HIS A 89 0.09 8.73 -13.73
C HIS A 89 0.88 7.49 -14.16
N THR A 90 1.75 6.96 -13.31
CA THR A 90 2.52 5.74 -13.58
C THR A 90 1.60 4.54 -13.79
N ARG A 91 0.51 4.44 -13.01
CA ARG A 91 -0.50 3.40 -13.23
C ARG A 91 -1.14 3.52 -14.61
N ALA A 92 -1.56 4.71 -15.00
CA ALA A 92 -2.16 4.94 -16.31
C ALA A 92 -1.15 4.71 -17.45
N ALA A 93 0.14 5.00 -17.24
CA ALA A 93 1.19 4.71 -18.22
C ALA A 93 1.37 3.20 -18.44
N LEU A 94 1.38 2.41 -17.36
CA LEU A 94 1.59 0.97 -17.41
C LEU A 94 0.36 0.18 -17.90
N TRP A 95 -0.83 0.57 -17.48
CA TRP A 95 -2.07 -0.20 -17.71
C TRP A 95 -3.10 0.50 -18.60
N GLY A 96 -2.87 1.76 -18.98
CA GLY A 96 -3.83 2.57 -19.70
C GLY A 96 -4.98 3.10 -18.83
N ALA A 97 -5.83 3.91 -19.47
CA ALA A 97 -7.10 4.37 -18.92
C ALA A 97 -8.06 3.18 -18.79
N ARG A 98 -8.76 3.07 -17.65
CA ARG A 98 -9.74 2.00 -17.42
C ARG A 98 -10.98 2.17 -18.28
N ARG A 99 -11.26 3.41 -18.69
CA ARG A 99 -12.37 3.78 -19.57
C ARG A 99 -11.95 4.84 -20.57
N ALA A 100 -11.96 4.45 -21.84
CA ALA A 100 -11.85 5.37 -22.97
C ALA A 100 -13.25 5.92 -23.32
N GLU A 101 -13.86 6.66 -22.40
CA GLU A 101 -15.09 7.40 -22.72
C GLU A 101 -14.73 8.72 -23.39
N ALA A 102 -15.24 8.96 -24.60
CA ALA A 102 -15.00 10.21 -25.32
C ALA A 102 -15.70 11.40 -24.63
N LEU A 103 -14.96 12.47 -24.37
CA LEU A 103 -15.52 13.77 -24.03
C LEU A 103 -16.26 14.34 -25.25
N PRO A 104 -17.45 14.96 -25.12
CA PRO A 104 -18.13 15.36 -23.87
C PRO A 104 -19.12 14.32 -23.31
N ALA A 105 -19.38 13.21 -24.01
CA ALA A 105 -20.45 12.26 -23.65
C ALA A 105 -20.25 11.62 -22.25
N GLY A 106 -19.00 11.41 -21.82
CA GLY A 106 -18.67 10.89 -20.49
C GLY A 106 -18.78 11.90 -19.34
N LEU A 107 -18.95 13.20 -19.61
CA LEU A 107 -18.91 14.26 -18.59
C LEU A 107 -19.97 14.11 -17.49
N PRO A 108 -21.26 13.84 -17.79
CA PRO A 108 -22.28 13.73 -16.74
C PRO A 108 -22.03 12.55 -15.78
N TRP A 109 -21.61 11.40 -16.33
CA TRP A 109 -21.24 10.24 -15.53
C TRP A 109 -20.00 10.52 -14.67
N LEU A 110 -18.96 11.14 -15.26
CA LEU A 110 -17.74 11.49 -14.55
C LEU A 110 -18.02 12.47 -13.40
N ALA A 111 -18.90 13.45 -13.63
CA ALA A 111 -19.33 14.38 -12.60
C ALA A 111 -20.04 13.68 -11.44
N GLN A 112 -20.97 12.76 -11.75
CA GLN A 112 -21.68 11.99 -10.73
C GLN A 112 -20.73 11.12 -9.89
N GLN A 113 -19.70 10.54 -10.50
CA GLN A 113 -18.76 9.66 -9.82
C GLN A 113 -17.64 10.40 -9.07
N SER A 114 -17.20 11.55 -9.58
CA SER A 114 -16.09 12.32 -8.99
C SER A 114 -16.55 13.42 -8.03
N GLY A 115 -17.79 13.90 -8.15
CA GLY A 115 -18.25 15.14 -7.50
C GLY A 115 -17.65 16.40 -8.13
N ILE A 116 -17.05 16.31 -9.33
CA ILE A 116 -16.43 17.42 -10.06
C ILE A 116 -16.96 17.42 -11.48
N SER A 117 -17.58 18.52 -11.89
CA SER A 117 -18.00 18.73 -13.28
C SER A 117 -16.93 19.50 -14.05
N LEU A 118 -16.85 19.27 -15.35
CA LEU A 118 -16.07 20.11 -16.27
C LEU A 118 -17.06 20.92 -17.11
N ARG A 119 -17.06 22.25 -16.94
CA ARG A 119 -17.91 23.14 -17.77
C ARG A 119 -17.46 23.11 -19.23
N GLU A 120 -16.14 23.11 -19.40
CA GLU A 120 -15.46 22.94 -20.68
C GLU A 120 -14.50 21.77 -20.57
N GLY A 121 -14.48 20.92 -21.60
CA GLY A 121 -13.63 19.74 -21.68
C GLY A 121 -12.71 19.85 -22.91
N PHE A 122 -11.41 19.68 -22.69
CA PHE A 122 -10.44 19.63 -23.78
C PHE A 122 -10.46 18.22 -24.39
N VAL A 123 -10.98 18.11 -25.61
CA VAL A 123 -11.04 16.85 -26.40
C VAL A 123 -9.72 16.55 -27.14
N GLY A 124 -8.79 17.50 -27.15
CA GLY A 124 -7.54 17.41 -27.88
C GLY A 124 -7.41 18.43 -29.01
N ASP A 125 -6.21 18.48 -29.58
CA ASP A 125 -5.82 19.27 -30.74
C ASP A 125 -4.72 18.56 -31.52
N ASP A 126 -4.06 19.26 -32.45
CA ASP A 126 -2.98 18.69 -33.26
C ASP A 126 -1.77 18.21 -32.44
N ARG A 127 -1.65 18.60 -31.17
CA ARG A 127 -0.52 18.24 -30.30
C ARG A 127 -0.90 17.21 -29.24
N LEU A 128 -2.10 17.31 -28.67
CA LEU A 128 -2.59 16.42 -27.63
C LEU A 128 -3.85 15.71 -28.07
N ALA A 129 -3.84 14.39 -28.12
CA ALA A 129 -5.02 13.58 -28.34
C ALA A 129 -5.59 13.09 -27.01
N PHE A 130 -6.90 13.27 -26.80
CA PHE A 130 -7.57 12.71 -25.63
C PHE A 130 -7.60 11.18 -25.71
N ALA A 131 -7.20 10.52 -24.63
CA ALA A 131 -7.08 9.06 -24.53
C ALA A 131 -8.13 8.42 -23.59
N GLY A 132 -8.65 9.17 -22.61
CA GLY A 132 -9.68 8.65 -21.71
C GLY A 132 -9.89 9.51 -20.46
N ALA A 133 -10.92 9.16 -19.71
CA ALA A 133 -11.27 9.84 -18.46
C ALA A 133 -11.78 8.82 -17.44
N GLU A 134 -11.41 9.00 -16.18
CA GLU A 134 -11.92 8.16 -15.09
C GLU A 134 -12.04 8.90 -13.76
N PRO A 135 -12.99 8.50 -12.90
CA PRO A 135 -13.01 8.93 -11.52
C PRO A 135 -11.85 8.27 -10.77
N VAL A 136 -11.17 9.06 -9.94
CA VAL A 136 -10.03 8.60 -9.15
C VAL A 136 -10.27 8.82 -7.66
N TYR A 137 -9.60 8.03 -6.83
CA TYR A 137 -9.60 8.19 -5.38
C TYR A 137 -8.16 8.27 -4.88
N LEU A 138 -7.69 9.49 -4.62
CA LEU A 138 -6.29 9.79 -4.30
C LEU A 138 -6.21 10.49 -2.95
N ASP A 139 -5.35 9.98 -2.07
CA ASP A 139 -5.14 10.54 -0.71
C ASP A 139 -6.45 10.78 0.07
N GLY A 140 -7.39 9.85 -0.03
CA GLY A 140 -8.69 9.94 0.63
C GLY A 140 -9.71 10.86 -0.04
N ARG A 141 -9.42 11.35 -1.26
CA ARG A 141 -10.25 12.33 -1.98
C ARG A 141 -10.76 11.74 -3.28
N ARG A 142 -12.05 11.90 -3.55
CA ARG A 142 -12.65 11.59 -4.85
C ARG A 142 -12.36 12.73 -5.82
N GLY A 143 -11.96 12.41 -7.03
CA GLY A 143 -11.76 13.39 -8.09
C GLY A 143 -11.82 12.74 -9.46
N LEU A 144 -11.23 13.39 -10.45
CA LEU A 144 -11.18 12.89 -11.82
C LEU A 144 -9.76 12.96 -12.40
N ALA A 145 -9.46 12.06 -13.32
CA ALA A 145 -8.27 12.11 -14.15
C ALA A 145 -8.68 12.06 -15.63
N LEU A 146 -8.09 12.93 -16.44
CA LEU A 146 -8.14 12.91 -17.89
C LEU A 146 -6.75 12.53 -18.40
N TYR A 147 -6.72 11.65 -19.40
CA TYR A 147 -5.50 11.17 -20.02
C TYR A 147 -5.40 11.72 -21.43
N TYR A 148 -4.23 12.23 -21.75
CA TYR A 148 -3.87 12.72 -23.07
C TYR A 148 -2.60 12.03 -23.56
N ARG A 149 -2.44 11.92 -24.86
CA ARG A 149 -1.18 11.51 -25.48
C ARG A 149 -0.71 12.61 -26.41
N ASP A 150 0.59 12.88 -26.38
CA ASP A 150 1.18 13.74 -27.39
C ASP A 150 1.43 12.98 -28.71
N ARG A 151 2.07 13.67 -29.66
CA ARG A 151 2.41 13.13 -30.98
C ARG A 151 3.37 11.95 -30.93
N ASP A 152 4.27 11.96 -29.95
CA ASP A 152 5.26 10.90 -29.73
C ASP A 152 4.69 9.76 -28.87
N GLY A 153 3.44 9.90 -28.42
CA GLY A 153 2.71 8.90 -27.65
C GLY A 153 2.98 8.98 -26.14
N HIS A 154 3.69 10.00 -25.67
CA HIS A 154 3.93 10.22 -24.25
C HIS A 154 2.62 10.54 -23.54
N LEU A 155 2.43 9.92 -22.38
CA LEU A 155 1.23 10.12 -21.58
C LEU A 155 1.30 11.46 -20.84
N LEU A 156 0.19 12.18 -20.84
CA LEU A 156 -0.07 13.27 -19.93
C LEU A 156 -1.32 12.96 -19.10
N THR A 157 -1.23 13.20 -17.79
CA THR A 157 -2.36 13.00 -16.89
C THR A 157 -2.78 14.32 -16.27
N TYR A 158 -4.01 14.76 -16.56
CA TYR A 158 -4.63 15.91 -15.90
C TYR A 158 -5.57 15.43 -14.79
N THR A 159 -5.20 15.69 -13.54
CA THR A 159 -5.95 15.25 -12.35
C THR A 159 -6.53 16.44 -11.61
N VAL A 160 -7.78 16.33 -11.18
CA VAL A 160 -8.48 17.34 -10.37
C VAL A 160 -8.95 16.69 -9.07
N LEU A 161 -8.56 17.29 -7.94
CA LEU A 161 -8.91 16.81 -6.59
C LEU A 161 -9.47 17.96 -5.73
N PRO A 162 -10.44 17.70 -4.85
CA PRO A 162 -10.84 18.65 -3.81
C PRO A 162 -9.67 18.96 -2.89
N ALA A 163 -9.37 20.24 -2.68
CA ALA A 163 -8.22 20.72 -1.91
C ALA A 163 -8.42 22.14 -1.34
N PRO A 164 -9.45 22.36 -0.50
CA PRO A 164 -9.74 23.68 0.07
C PRO A 164 -8.54 24.22 0.87
N ASP A 165 -7.94 23.39 1.73
CA ASP A 165 -6.84 23.78 2.62
C ASP A 165 -5.45 23.76 1.97
N LEU A 166 -5.34 23.36 0.70
CA LEU A 166 -4.05 23.31 0.03
C LEU A 166 -3.53 24.72 -0.19
N LYS A 167 -2.38 25.00 0.42
CA LYS A 167 -1.61 26.22 0.17
C LYS A 167 -0.74 26.01 -1.06
N MET A 168 -0.88 26.89 -2.04
CA MET A 168 -0.04 26.84 -3.23
C MET A 168 1.41 27.13 -2.84
N PRO A 169 2.38 26.27 -3.20
CA PRO A 169 3.78 26.51 -2.90
C PRO A 169 4.25 27.77 -3.65
N ASP A 170 5.03 28.60 -2.95
CA ASP A 170 5.58 29.82 -3.55
C ASP A 170 6.86 29.54 -4.34
N ARG A 171 7.63 28.53 -3.92
CA ARG A 171 8.79 28.03 -4.65
C ARG A 171 8.35 27.27 -5.89
N GLY A 172 9.10 27.43 -6.99
CA GLY A 172 8.82 26.73 -8.24
C GLY A 172 7.66 27.31 -9.05
N ARG A 173 7.11 28.47 -8.68
CA ARG A 173 6.10 29.15 -9.50
C ARG A 173 6.71 29.70 -10.78
N VAL A 174 6.16 29.28 -11.92
CA VAL A 174 6.63 29.66 -13.26
C VAL A 174 5.52 30.43 -13.98
N GLN A 175 5.86 31.55 -14.61
CA GLN A 175 4.92 32.27 -15.45
C GLN A 175 4.73 31.52 -16.77
N ILE A 176 3.50 31.13 -17.10
CA ILE A 176 3.13 30.49 -18.36
C ILE A 176 1.91 31.23 -18.93
N ALA A 177 2.11 31.94 -20.03
CA ALA A 177 1.12 32.89 -20.57
C ALA A 177 0.61 33.84 -19.47
N ARG A 178 -0.69 33.79 -19.13
CA ARG A 178 -1.31 34.60 -18.06
C ARG A 178 -1.36 33.92 -16.69
N TRP A 179 -0.94 32.66 -16.59
CA TRP A 179 -1.02 31.87 -15.35
C TRP A 179 0.33 31.73 -14.67
N ARG A 180 0.29 31.37 -13.38
CA ARG A 180 1.48 31.17 -12.56
C ARG A 180 1.41 29.88 -11.72
N PRO A 181 1.34 28.70 -12.37
CA PRO A 181 1.34 27.41 -11.68
C PRO A 181 2.68 27.15 -10.98
N ALA A 182 2.69 26.22 -10.04
CA ALA A 182 3.90 25.71 -9.41
C ALA A 182 4.39 24.46 -10.14
N LEU A 183 5.68 24.41 -10.47
CA LEU A 183 6.35 23.20 -10.97
C LEU A 183 6.77 22.33 -9.79
N LEU A 184 6.24 21.11 -9.75
CA LEU A 184 6.65 20.06 -8.81
C LEU A 184 7.38 18.97 -9.56
N ARG A 185 8.32 18.30 -8.89
CA ARG A 185 9.06 17.15 -9.43
C ARG A 185 9.06 16.03 -8.39
N ALA A 186 8.80 14.80 -8.84
CA ALA A 186 8.88 13.61 -8.01
C ALA A 186 9.12 12.39 -8.90
N ASP A 187 10.07 11.53 -8.52
CA ASP A 187 10.27 10.20 -9.12
C ASP A 187 10.38 10.18 -10.65
N GLY A 188 11.12 11.14 -11.23
CA GLY A 188 11.30 11.25 -12.70
C GLY A 188 10.14 11.93 -13.44
N ALA A 189 9.01 12.16 -12.77
CA ALA A 189 7.89 12.92 -13.28
C ALA A 189 7.96 14.40 -12.85
N ALA A 190 7.31 15.25 -13.63
CA ALA A 190 7.03 16.63 -13.26
C ALA A 190 5.54 16.89 -13.33
N ALA A 191 5.07 17.81 -12.48
CA ALA A 191 3.69 18.26 -12.50
C ALA A 191 3.57 19.78 -12.41
N TRP A 192 2.68 20.34 -13.21
CA TRP A 192 2.15 21.67 -12.99
C TRP A 192 1.00 21.60 -12.00
N LEU A 193 1.12 22.29 -10.88
CA LEU A 193 0.08 22.45 -9.87
C LEU A 193 -0.53 23.85 -9.94
N TRP A 194 -1.85 23.94 -9.91
CA TRP A 194 -2.59 25.19 -9.71
C TRP A 194 -3.89 24.95 -8.96
N LYS A 195 -4.50 26.03 -8.46
CA LYS A 195 -5.85 25.98 -7.86
C LYS A 195 -6.91 26.55 -8.79
N HIS A 196 -8.11 25.98 -8.70
CA HIS A 196 -9.34 26.51 -9.27
C HIS A 196 -10.41 26.50 -8.16
N GLY A 197 -10.59 27.63 -7.47
CA GLY A 197 -11.37 27.67 -6.23
C GLY A 197 -10.81 26.69 -5.20
N ASP A 198 -11.66 25.80 -4.71
CA ASP A 198 -11.31 24.74 -3.75
C ASP A 198 -10.76 23.46 -4.40
N LEU A 199 -10.52 23.46 -5.71
CA LEU A 199 -9.95 22.32 -6.43
C LEU A 199 -8.45 22.54 -6.66
N ALA A 200 -7.66 21.49 -6.41
CA ALA A 200 -6.29 21.40 -6.87
C ALA A 200 -6.25 20.65 -8.20
N CYS A 201 -5.54 21.23 -9.15
CA CYS A 201 -5.37 20.73 -10.49
C CYS A 201 -3.90 20.40 -10.71
N PHE A 202 -3.64 19.22 -11.24
CA PHE A 202 -2.31 18.72 -11.56
C PHE A 202 -2.28 18.31 -13.02
N LEU A 203 -1.29 18.75 -13.76
CA LEU A 203 -0.95 18.18 -15.06
C LEU A 203 0.40 17.50 -14.92
N VAL A 204 0.49 16.20 -15.19
CA VAL A 204 1.67 15.37 -14.96
C VAL A 204 2.20 14.84 -16.28
N ALA A 205 3.52 14.85 -16.43
CA ALA A 205 4.25 14.18 -17.51
C ALA A 205 5.58 13.65 -16.98
N GLU A 206 6.10 12.60 -17.61
CA GLU A 206 7.51 12.22 -17.48
C GLU A 206 8.37 13.22 -18.25
N LEU A 207 9.42 13.78 -17.62
CA LEU A 207 10.35 14.68 -18.29
C LEU A 207 11.73 14.02 -18.32
N ALA A 208 12.19 13.63 -19.51
CA ALA A 208 13.49 13.00 -19.70
C ALA A 208 14.59 14.03 -20.03
N VAL A 209 14.23 15.12 -20.72
CA VAL A 209 15.16 16.11 -21.28
C VAL A 209 14.69 17.54 -20.96
N PRO A 210 15.60 18.54 -20.87
CA PRO A 210 15.20 19.93 -20.62
C PRO A 210 14.24 20.53 -21.67
N GLN A 211 14.32 20.09 -22.93
CA GLN A 211 13.44 20.55 -24.02
C GLN A 211 11.98 20.20 -23.75
N ASP A 212 11.73 19.07 -23.09
CA ASP A 212 10.41 18.60 -22.67
C ASP A 212 9.71 19.63 -21.76
N LEU A 213 10.45 20.51 -21.06
CA LEU A 213 9.85 21.50 -20.18
C LEU A 213 9.10 22.60 -20.93
N GLU A 214 9.64 23.11 -22.05
CA GLU A 214 8.95 24.15 -22.83
C GLU A 214 7.70 23.59 -23.52
N GLU A 215 7.80 22.37 -24.01
CA GLU A 215 6.65 21.65 -24.55
C GLU A 215 5.60 21.35 -23.48
N PHE A 216 6.04 20.97 -22.28
CA PHE A 216 5.15 20.78 -21.14
C PHE A 216 4.46 22.07 -20.69
N LYS A 217 5.08 23.24 -20.86
CA LYS A 217 4.40 24.53 -20.63
C LYS A 217 3.30 24.77 -21.68
N ASP A 218 3.55 24.45 -22.94
CA ASP A 218 2.56 24.56 -24.02
C ASP A 218 1.36 23.61 -23.76
N TYR A 219 1.64 22.36 -23.37
CA TYR A 219 0.61 21.40 -22.94
C TYR A 219 -0.22 21.92 -21.77
N PHE A 220 0.42 22.48 -20.75
CA PHE A 220 -0.27 23.15 -19.65
C PHE A 220 -1.19 24.27 -20.13
N ALA A 221 -0.70 25.16 -20.99
CA ALA A 221 -1.47 26.30 -21.47
C ALA A 221 -2.73 25.84 -22.23
N ARG A 222 -2.61 24.80 -23.08
CA ARG A 222 -3.73 24.22 -23.84
C ARG A 222 -4.78 23.61 -22.93
N VAL A 223 -4.38 22.68 -22.07
CA VAL A 223 -5.29 22.00 -21.15
C VAL A 223 -5.95 23.03 -20.23
N ARG A 224 -5.18 23.96 -19.65
CA ARG A 224 -5.71 24.98 -18.72
C ARG A 224 -6.66 25.96 -19.40
N ALA A 225 -6.42 26.32 -20.66
CA ALA A 225 -7.27 27.25 -21.40
C ALA A 225 -8.63 26.64 -21.73
N ALA A 226 -8.68 25.33 -21.98
CA ALA A 226 -9.85 24.61 -22.47
C ALA A 226 -10.49 23.69 -21.42
N THR A 227 -10.08 23.80 -20.15
CA THR A 227 -10.70 23.07 -19.04
C THR A 227 -11.07 23.99 -17.89
N GLU A 228 -12.32 23.90 -17.48
CA GLU A 228 -12.87 24.64 -16.35
C GLU A 228 -13.55 23.67 -15.38
N PRO A 229 -12.81 23.15 -14.38
CA PRO A 229 -13.37 22.27 -13.37
C PRO A 229 -14.14 23.06 -12.30
N VAL A 230 -15.32 22.54 -11.94
CA VAL A 230 -16.16 23.08 -10.88
C VAL A 230 -16.65 21.95 -9.99
N ALA A 231 -16.87 22.23 -8.71
CA ALA A 231 -17.53 21.27 -7.83
C ALA A 231 -18.94 20.98 -8.38
N ALA A 232 -19.28 19.69 -8.49
CA ALA A 232 -20.64 19.28 -8.81
C ALA A 232 -21.50 19.45 -7.55
N ASN A 233 -22.48 20.36 -7.61
CA ASN A 233 -23.45 20.57 -6.53
C ASN A 233 -24.42 19.39 -6.40
#